data_AF-A0A6G1RRD5-F1
#
_entry.id   AF-A0A6G1RRD5-F1
#
_cell.length_a   1.000
_cell.length_b   1.000
_cell.length_c   1.000
_cell.angle_alpha   90.00
_cell.angle_beta   90.00
_cell.angle_gamma   90.00
#
_symmetry.space_group_name_H-M   'P 1'
#
loop_
_entity.id
_entity.type
_entity.pdbx_description
1 polymer ?
#
loop_
_entity_poly.entity_id
_entity_poly.type
_entity_poly.pdbx_seq_one_letter_code
_entity_poly.pdbx_strand_id
1 'polypeptide(L)'
;PRRGGPVGYALLCGQAVLLLGNLLLLHGASRGLPNNGTETEEPGPGPPAASWAYTDPRAPLVLCTYLPEEFVECEEPVDHGGNATAQQELGHGCVKFGGQAYGEVDRTRVQCRALDGIECAEPRTFLRGSKPCVK
;
A
#
# COMPACT_ATOMS: atom_id res chain seq x y z
N PRO A 1 35.71 -51.41 15.25
CA PRO A 1 36.55 -50.27 14.79
C PRO A 1 36.15 -49.80 13.38
N ARG A 2 35.16 -48.90 13.26
CA ARG A 2 34.80 -48.28 11.98
C ARG A 2 35.60 -46.99 11.82
N ARG A 3 36.58 -47.01 10.91
CA ARG A 3 37.38 -45.86 10.47
C ARG A 3 36.44 -44.79 9.88
N GLY A 4 36.19 -43.71 10.62
CA GLY A 4 35.75 -42.45 10.02
C GLY A 4 36.94 -41.87 9.25
N GLY A 5 36.91 -41.98 7.92
CA GLY A 5 37.98 -41.47 7.06
C GLY A 5 38.06 -39.94 7.05
N PRO A 6 39.14 -39.37 6.47
CA PRO A 6 39.41 -37.92 6.43
C PRO A 6 38.32 -37.09 5.72
N VAL A 7 37.48 -37.77 4.93
CA VAL A 7 36.33 -37.20 4.21
C VAL A 7 35.26 -36.67 5.18
N GLY A 8 35.04 -37.34 6.31
CA GLY A 8 34.05 -36.90 7.31
C GLY A 8 34.46 -35.60 8.00
N TYR A 9 35.76 -35.45 8.29
CA TYR A 9 36.30 -34.24 8.91
C TYR A 9 36.27 -33.06 7.93
N ALA A 10 36.60 -33.29 6.65
CA ALA A 10 36.50 -32.28 5.60
C ALA A 10 35.06 -31.77 5.40
N LEU A 11 34.06 -32.67 5.44
CA LEU A 11 32.64 -32.31 5.32
C LEU A 11 32.14 -31.52 6.55
N LEU A 12 32.56 -31.91 7.76
CA LEU A 12 32.20 -31.18 8.99
C LEU A 12 32.85 -29.79 9.04
N CYS A 13 34.11 -29.66 8.63
CA CYS A 13 34.78 -28.37 8.52
C CYS A 13 34.13 -27.46 7.47
N GLY A 14 33.72 -28.02 6.32
CA GLY A 14 33.01 -27.26 5.28
C GLY A 14 31.68 -26.68 5.78
N GLN A 15 30.89 -27.46 6.51
CA GLN A 15 29.62 -26.99 7.09
C GLN A 15 29.84 -25.90 8.15
N ALA A 16 30.88 -26.03 9.00
CA ALA A 16 31.19 -25.02 10.00
C ALA A 16 31.61 -23.68 9.38
N VAL A 17 32.41 -23.71 8.30
CA VAL A 17 32.83 -22.49 7.58
C VAL A 17 31.63 -21.80 6.91
N LEU A 18 30.74 -22.56 6.29
CA LEU A 18 29.51 -22.00 5.68
C LEU A 18 28.58 -21.37 6.71
N LEU A 19 28.41 -22.02 7.87
CA LEU A 19 27.61 -21.50 8.98
C LEU A 19 28.20 -20.21 9.56
N LEU A 20 29.52 -20.17 9.79
CA LEU A 20 30.21 -18.98 10.30
C LEU A 20 30.16 -17.82 9.29
N GLY A 21 30.30 -18.10 7.99
CA GLY A 21 30.16 -17.12 6.93
C GLY A 21 28.77 -16.47 6.89
N ASN A 22 27.71 -17.28 6.97
CA ASN A 22 26.34 -16.78 7.03
C ASN A 22 26.07 -15.96 8.31
N LEU A 23 26.63 -16.36 9.45
CA LEU A 23 26.50 -15.61 10.71
C LEU A 23 27.17 -14.23 10.63
N LEU A 24 28.35 -14.16 10.01
CA LEU A 24 29.09 -12.89 9.81
C LEU A 24 28.36 -11.96 8.83
N LEU A 25 27.76 -12.50 7.77
CA LEU A 25 26.91 -11.74 6.84
C LEU A 25 25.67 -11.17 7.52
N LEU A 26 25.00 -11.96 8.38
CA LEU A 26 23.85 -11.48 9.16
C LEU A 26 24.24 -10.35 10.13
N HIS A 27 25.36 -10.50 10.86
CA HIS A 27 25.82 -9.47 11.79
C HIS A 27 26.33 -8.21 11.08
N GLY A 28 26.85 -8.33 9.86
CA GLY A 28 27.22 -7.20 9.01
C GLY A 28 26.00 -6.38 8.57
N ALA A 29 24.89 -7.04 8.24
CA ALA A 29 23.63 -6.37 7.88
C ALA A 29 22.99 -5.63 9.08
N SER A 30 23.09 -6.18 10.30
CA SER A 30 22.52 -5.54 11.50
C SER A 30 23.29 -4.31 12.00
N ARG A 31 24.53 -4.08 11.55
CA ARG A 31 25.33 -2.90 11.93
C ARG A 31 25.23 -1.73 10.96
N GLY A 32 24.41 -1.86 9.92
CA GLY A 32 24.28 -0.89 8.84
C GLY A 32 23.09 0.08 8.95
N LEU A 33 22.57 0.39 10.15
CA LEU A 33 21.57 1.46 10.27
C LEU A 33 22.25 2.77 10.70
N PRO A 34 22.28 3.81 9.85
CA PRO A 34 22.74 5.13 10.26
C PRO A 34 21.76 5.67 11.31
N ASN A 35 22.30 6.08 12.45
CA ASN A 35 21.57 6.85 13.45
C ASN A 35 21.30 8.24 12.85
N ASN A 36 20.16 8.40 12.16
CA ASN A 36 19.70 9.72 11.75
C ASN A 36 18.76 10.25 12.83
N GLY A 37 19.27 11.16 13.65
CA GLY A 37 18.48 11.88 14.63
C GLY A 37 17.44 12.73 13.92
N THR A 38 16.19 12.35 14.06
CA THR A 38 15.06 13.25 13.88
C THR A 38 14.03 12.80 14.90
N GLU A 39 13.81 13.64 15.91
CA GLU A 39 12.76 13.48 16.91
C GLU A 39 11.43 13.32 16.16
N THR A 40 11.01 12.07 15.99
CA THR A 40 9.66 11.71 15.57
C THR A 40 8.90 11.47 16.86
N GLU A 41 7.92 12.32 17.12
CA GLU A 41 6.91 12.12 18.13
C GLU A 41 6.33 10.70 17.93
N GLU A 42 6.63 9.79 18.86
CA GLU A 42 6.13 8.41 18.83
C GLU A 42 4.60 8.44 18.84
N PRO A 43 3.90 7.99 17.78
CA PRO A 43 2.49 7.72 17.91
C PRO A 43 2.40 6.53 18.86
N GLY A 44 1.73 6.72 20.00
CA GLY A 44 1.51 5.66 20.98
C GLY A 44 0.97 4.37 20.33
N PRO A 45 1.02 3.22 21.02
CA PRO A 45 0.67 1.94 20.43
C PRO A 45 -0.70 2.04 19.75
N GLY A 46 -0.67 2.08 18.42
CA GLY A 46 -1.87 2.19 17.60
C GLY A 46 -2.82 1.05 17.95
N PRO A 47 -4.14 1.26 17.81
CA PRO A 47 -5.07 0.20 18.10
C PRO A 47 -4.74 -1.03 17.22
N PRO A 48 -4.93 -2.27 17.74
CA PRO A 48 -4.55 -3.48 17.01
C PRO A 48 -5.21 -3.48 15.63
N ALA A 49 -4.57 -4.02 14.60
CA ALA A 49 -5.07 -4.02 13.22
C ALA A 49 -6.52 -4.54 13.05
N ALA A 50 -7.01 -5.34 14.02
CA ALA A 50 -8.39 -5.81 14.08
C ALA A 50 -9.43 -4.70 14.43
N SER A 51 -9.01 -3.59 15.04
CA SER A 51 -9.90 -2.49 15.46
C SER A 51 -10.54 -1.74 14.28
N TRP A 52 -9.95 -1.83 13.08
CA TRP A 52 -10.48 -1.23 11.86
C TRP A 52 -11.04 -2.25 10.87
N ALA A 53 -11.22 -3.50 11.32
CA ALA A 53 -11.87 -4.54 10.52
C ALA A 53 -13.38 -4.29 10.47
N TYR A 54 -13.91 -4.16 9.26
CA TYR A 54 -15.37 -4.06 9.07
C TYR A 54 -16.01 -5.44 9.29
N THR A 55 -16.64 -5.64 10.44
CA THR A 55 -17.16 -6.95 10.88
C THR A 55 -18.66 -7.00 11.10
N ASP A 56 -19.29 -5.90 11.54
CA ASP A 56 -20.75 -5.79 11.73
C ASP A 56 -21.24 -4.48 11.07
N PRO A 57 -22.19 -4.52 10.12
CA PRO A 57 -22.75 -3.32 9.50
C PRO A 57 -23.55 -2.43 10.46
N ARG A 58 -23.83 -2.89 11.68
CA ARG A 58 -24.46 -2.10 12.75
C ARG A 58 -23.44 -1.52 13.73
N ALA A 59 -22.16 -1.85 13.60
CA ALA A 59 -21.12 -1.24 14.40
C ALA A 59 -20.97 0.25 14.05
N PRO A 60 -20.48 1.10 14.98
CA PRO A 60 -20.27 2.52 14.71
C PRO A 60 -19.24 2.81 13.60
N LEU A 61 -18.29 1.89 13.37
CA LEU A 61 -17.23 2.07 12.40
C LEU A 61 -17.69 1.68 11.00
N VAL A 62 -17.88 2.68 10.13
CA VAL A 62 -18.29 2.49 8.73
C VAL A 62 -17.09 2.26 7.80
N LEU A 63 -17.32 1.68 6.62
CA LEU A 63 -16.30 1.60 5.57
C LEU A 63 -15.89 3.00 5.08
N CYS A 64 -14.59 3.24 4.89
CA CYS A 64 -14.11 4.52 4.36
C CYS A 64 -14.70 4.84 2.97
N THR A 65 -15.00 3.83 2.16
CA THR A 65 -15.66 3.98 0.86
C THR A 65 -17.07 4.57 0.95
N TYR A 66 -17.73 4.50 2.11
CA TYR A 66 -19.07 5.02 2.36
C TYR A 66 -19.08 6.43 2.97
N LEU A 67 -17.92 6.98 3.30
CA LEU A 67 -17.84 8.35 3.81
C LEU A 67 -18.43 9.33 2.79
N PRO A 68 -19.28 10.30 3.21
CA PRO A 68 -19.76 11.38 2.35
C PRO A 68 -18.62 12.17 1.67
N GLU A 69 -18.95 12.91 0.61
CA GLU A 69 -17.94 13.66 -0.17
C GLU A 69 -17.20 14.72 0.67
N GLU A 70 -17.84 15.29 1.68
CA GLU A 70 -17.25 16.29 2.59
C GLU A 70 -16.17 15.72 3.54
N PHE A 71 -16.08 14.40 3.68
CA PHE A 71 -15.11 13.73 4.57
C PHE A 71 -13.98 13.01 3.81
N VAL A 72 -13.91 13.21 2.49
CA VAL A 72 -12.88 12.61 1.66
C VAL A 72 -12.26 13.66 0.75
N GLU A 73 -10.97 13.50 0.49
CA GLU A 73 -10.27 14.26 -0.52
C GLU A 73 -10.07 13.36 -1.74
N CYS A 74 -10.51 13.83 -2.91
CA CYS A 74 -10.39 13.09 -4.16
C CYS A 74 -9.51 13.85 -5.13
N GLU A 75 -8.64 13.13 -5.82
CA GLU A 75 -7.86 13.65 -6.93
C GLU A 75 -8.78 14.00 -8.12
N GLU A 76 -8.30 14.89 -8.98
CA GLU A 76 -8.99 15.22 -10.22
C GLU A 76 -8.99 14.03 -11.20
N PRO A 77 -9.97 13.95 -12.12
CA PRO A 77 -9.95 12.97 -13.19
C PRO A 77 -8.65 13.00 -14.01
N VAL A 78 -7.98 11.84 -14.11
CA VAL A 78 -6.78 11.68 -14.95
C VAL A 78 -7.12 11.96 -16.40
N ASP A 79 -6.39 12.88 -17.03
CA ASP A 79 -6.53 13.22 -18.46
C ASP A 79 -5.58 12.36 -19.31
N HIS A 80 -6.17 11.43 -20.06
CA HIS A 80 -5.41 10.55 -20.98
C HIS A 80 -5.14 11.21 -22.34
N GLY A 81 -5.57 12.46 -22.56
CA GLY A 81 -5.25 13.22 -23.77
C GLY A 81 -5.71 12.55 -25.06
N GLY A 82 -6.86 11.86 -25.04
CA GLY A 82 -7.37 11.10 -26.19
C GLY A 82 -6.81 9.68 -26.34
N ASN A 83 -5.92 9.23 -25.45
CA ASN A 83 -5.34 7.89 -25.51
C ASN A 83 -6.23 6.84 -24.82
N ALA A 84 -7.06 6.15 -25.61
CA ALA A 84 -7.95 5.08 -25.12
C ALA A 84 -7.18 3.87 -24.54
N THR A 85 -6.01 3.54 -25.08
CA THR A 85 -5.19 2.41 -24.59
C THR A 85 -4.68 2.69 -23.18
N ALA A 86 -4.16 3.91 -22.94
CA ALA A 86 -3.68 4.30 -21.61
C ALA A 86 -4.81 4.27 -20.56
N GLN A 87 -6.02 4.71 -20.95
CA GLN A 87 -7.20 4.61 -20.09
C GLN A 87 -7.57 3.16 -19.77
N GLN A 88 -7.48 2.26 -20.76
CA GLN A 88 -7.81 0.85 -20.58
C GLN A 88 -6.82 0.15 -19.65
N GLU A 89 -5.53 0.47 -19.77
CA GLU A 89 -4.46 -0.06 -18.91
C GLU A 89 -4.58 0.43 -17.47
N LEU A 90 -4.88 1.72 -17.27
CA LEU A 90 -5.08 2.30 -15.93
C LEU A 90 -6.45 1.93 -15.32
N GLY A 91 -7.44 1.60 -16.15
CA GLY A 91 -8.79 1.22 -15.76
C GLY A 91 -9.67 2.37 -15.24
N HIS A 92 -9.16 3.60 -15.28
CA HIS A 92 -9.87 4.83 -14.95
C HIS A 92 -9.19 6.04 -15.61
N GLY A 93 -9.86 7.17 -15.59
CA GLY A 93 -9.48 8.42 -16.24
C GLY A 93 -10.38 8.72 -17.44
N CYS A 94 -10.19 9.92 -17.99
CA CYS A 94 -10.98 10.49 -19.06
C CYS A 94 -10.15 10.48 -20.36
N VAL A 95 -10.71 9.91 -21.42
CA VAL A 95 -10.14 10.02 -22.78
C VAL A 95 -10.48 11.38 -23.38
N LYS A 96 -11.67 11.91 -23.05
CA LYS A 96 -12.20 13.19 -23.49
C LYS A 96 -12.74 13.98 -22.29
N PHE A 97 -12.58 15.29 -22.35
CA PHE A 97 -13.23 16.24 -21.43
C PHE A 97 -14.29 17.07 -22.17
N GLY A 98 -15.31 17.50 -21.42
CA GLY A 98 -16.39 18.35 -21.89
C GLY A 98 -17.60 17.59 -22.43
N GLY A 99 -18.55 18.35 -22.97
CA GLY A 99 -19.90 17.92 -23.32
C GLY A 99 -20.89 18.99 -22.88
N GLN A 100 -21.96 19.23 -23.66
CA GLN A 100 -22.95 20.26 -23.30
C GLN A 100 -24.07 19.67 -22.44
N ALA A 101 -24.51 18.45 -22.79
CA ALA A 101 -25.54 17.74 -22.04
C ALA A 101 -24.92 16.72 -21.08
N TYR A 102 -25.65 16.40 -20.00
CA TYR A 102 -25.22 15.42 -18.99
C TYR A 102 -24.82 14.06 -19.60
N GLY A 103 -25.54 13.60 -20.63
CA GLY A 103 -25.25 12.32 -21.29
C GLY A 103 -24.05 12.33 -22.23
N GLU A 104 -23.53 13.52 -22.58
CA GLU A 104 -22.33 13.67 -23.43
C GLU A 104 -21.05 13.75 -22.61
N VAL A 105 -21.15 14.00 -21.30
CA VAL A 105 -20.02 14.11 -20.40
C VAL A 105 -19.64 12.73 -19.90
N ASP A 106 -18.44 12.29 -20.27
CA ASP A 106 -17.86 11.06 -19.75
C ASP A 106 -17.69 11.13 -18.23
N ARG A 107 -17.73 9.97 -17.58
CA ARG A 107 -17.56 9.86 -16.13
C ARG A 107 -16.51 8.82 -15.82
N THR A 108 -15.71 9.09 -14.81
CA THR A 108 -14.65 8.20 -14.37
C THR A 108 -14.67 7.96 -12.87
N ARG A 109 -13.90 6.95 -12.44
CA ARG A 109 -13.41 6.82 -11.08
C ARG A 109 -12.19 7.70 -10.87
N VAL A 110 -12.03 8.20 -9.65
CA VAL A 110 -10.86 8.94 -9.17
C VAL A 110 -10.35 8.33 -7.88
N GLN A 111 -9.07 8.55 -7.59
CA GLN A 111 -8.47 8.17 -6.33
C GLN A 111 -8.94 9.12 -5.23
N CYS A 112 -9.47 8.57 -4.13
CA CYS A 112 -9.85 9.33 -2.95
C CYS A 112 -9.17 8.79 -1.70
N ARG A 113 -9.08 9.64 -0.67
CA ARG A 113 -8.61 9.32 0.66
C ARG A 113 -9.54 9.91 1.72
N ALA A 114 -9.80 9.18 2.79
CA ALA A 114 -10.47 9.74 3.97
C ALA A 114 -9.62 10.86 4.59
N LEU A 115 -10.24 11.99 4.94
CA LEU A 115 -9.56 13.11 5.60
C LEU A 115 -8.93 12.66 6.93
N ASP A 116 -7.86 13.35 7.32
CA ASP A 116 -7.19 13.08 8.59
C ASP A 116 -8.13 13.38 9.78
N GLY A 117 -8.05 12.54 10.82
CA GLY A 117 -8.95 12.61 11.98
C GLY A 117 -10.32 11.96 11.78
N ILE A 118 -10.69 11.56 10.56
CA ILE A 118 -11.91 10.75 10.32
C ILE A 118 -11.58 9.26 10.52
N GLU A 119 -12.29 8.62 11.44
CA GLU A 119 -12.20 7.18 11.70
C GLU A 119 -13.17 6.40 10.81
N CYS A 120 -12.63 5.42 10.09
CA CYS A 120 -13.39 4.51 9.22
C CYS A 120 -12.61 3.21 9.01
N ALA A 121 -13.32 2.15 8.64
CA ALA A 121 -12.73 0.85 8.33
C ALA A 121 -12.07 0.85 6.95
N GLU A 122 -10.87 0.26 6.87
CA GLU A 122 -10.01 0.19 5.68
C GLU A 122 -10.73 -0.36 4.43
N PRO A 123 -10.30 -0.01 3.20
CA PRO A 123 -9.12 0.82 2.88
C PRO A 123 -9.38 2.33 3.00
N ARG A 124 -8.44 3.09 3.59
CA ARG A 124 -8.53 4.58 3.69
C ARG A 124 -8.36 5.29 2.36
N THR A 125 -7.69 4.65 1.41
CA THR A 125 -7.45 5.13 0.05
C THR A 125 -8.19 4.21 -0.92
N PHE A 126 -9.08 4.75 -1.73
CA PHE A 126 -10.00 3.96 -2.56
C PHE A 126 -10.45 4.70 -3.83
N LEU A 127 -10.88 3.95 -4.84
CA LEU A 127 -11.44 4.52 -6.06
C LEU A 127 -12.93 4.86 -5.86
N ARG A 128 -13.32 6.10 -6.13
CA ARG A 128 -14.72 6.56 -6.11
C ARG A 128 -15.18 6.94 -7.50
N GLY A 129 -16.35 6.42 -7.90
CA GLY A 129 -16.89 6.58 -9.24
C GLY A 129 -17.66 7.87 -9.50
N SER A 130 -18.10 7.98 -10.75
CA SER A 130 -19.04 9.00 -11.20
C SER A 130 -18.53 10.44 -11.10
N LYS A 131 -17.22 10.69 -11.21
CA LYS A 131 -16.71 12.06 -11.38
C LYS A 131 -16.78 12.47 -12.84
N PRO A 132 -17.36 13.65 -13.16
CA PRO A 132 -17.51 14.11 -14.53
C PRO A 132 -16.17 14.53 -15.12
N CYS A 133 -15.94 14.21 -16.40
CA CYS A 133 -14.77 14.64 -17.16
C CYS A 133 -14.97 16.08 -17.67
N VAL A 134 -14.88 17.06 -16.77
CA VAL A 134 -14.99 18.50 -17.06
C VAL A 134 -13.82 19.26 -16.42
N LYS A 135 -13.44 20.40 -16.98
CA LYS A 135 -12.42 21.32 -16.46
C LYS A 135 -13.08 22.60 -15.96
#